data_AF-A0A1S8S366-F1
#
_entry.id   AF-A0A1S8S366-F1
#
_cell.length_a   1.000
_cell.length_b   1.000
_cell.length_c   1.000
_cell.angle_alpha   90.00
_cell.angle_beta   90.00
_cell.angle_gamma   90.00
#
_symmetry.space_group_name_H-M   'P 1'
#
loop_
_entity.id
_entity.type
_entity.pdbx_description
1 polymer ?
#
loop_
_entity_poly.entity_id
_entity_poly.type
_entity_poly.pdbx_seq_one_letter_code
_entity_poly.pdbx_strand_id
1 'polypeptide(L)'
;MYFNIPGTKDILIKNLTGEDLRDIYLSFEGIEKHPLKISNIRKDGQVVKTLVLSYLNKATKLKLCYYNDGQKQEIVVYNELSKKDLRKLILEISKENGKLKVRTTAEEKYI
;
A
#
# COMPACT_ATOMS: atom_id res chain seq x y z
N MET A 1 -2.31 15.00 -15.87
CA MET A 1 -1.25 14.29 -16.65
C MET A 1 -0.47 13.42 -15.66
N TYR A 2 -0.43 12.10 -15.88
CA TYR A 2 0.34 11.17 -15.04
C TYR A 2 1.64 10.82 -15.77
N PHE A 3 2.78 11.21 -15.20
CA PHE A 3 4.09 10.86 -15.73
C PHE A 3 4.38 9.40 -15.39
N ASN A 4 4.59 8.58 -16.41
CA ASN A 4 5.06 7.21 -16.23
C ASN A 4 6.57 7.27 -15.92
N ILE A 5 6.93 7.65 -14.69
CA ILE A 5 8.33 7.77 -14.27
C ILE A 5 8.86 6.35 -14.06
N PRO A 6 9.91 5.93 -14.79
CA PRO A 6 10.50 4.61 -14.62
C PRO A 6 10.86 4.35 -13.16
N GLY A 7 10.45 3.20 -12.63
CA GLY A 7 10.71 2.84 -11.24
C GLY A 7 9.76 3.49 -10.24
N THR A 8 8.60 4.01 -10.66
CA THR A 8 7.50 4.39 -9.76
C THR A 8 6.19 3.77 -10.20
N LYS A 9 5.23 3.69 -9.28
CA LYS A 9 3.91 3.11 -9.52
C LYS A 9 2.89 3.77 -8.61
N ASP A 10 1.71 4.08 -9.14
CA ASP A 10 0.61 4.59 -8.33
C ASP A 10 -0.13 3.47 -7.61
N ILE A 11 -0.43 3.73 -6.34
CA ILE A 11 -1.26 2.87 -5.49
C ILE A 11 -2.46 3.67 -5.00
N LEU A 12 -3.65 3.10 -5.19
CA LEU A 12 -4.89 3.63 -4.64
C LEU A 12 -5.17 2.89 -3.33
N ILE A 13 -5.43 3.62 -2.27
CA ILE A 13 -5.73 3.06 -0.95
C ILE A 13 -7.10 3.57 -0.54
N LYS A 14 -8.04 2.66 -0.34
CA LYS A 14 -9.41 2.95 0.10
C LYS A 14 -9.59 2.51 1.55
N ASN A 15 -10.19 3.36 2.35
CA ASN A 15 -10.57 3.07 3.71
C ASN A 15 -12.05 2.71 3.76
N LEU A 16 -12.36 1.45 4.08
CA LEU A 16 -13.71 0.90 4.20
C LEU A 16 -13.99 0.45 5.64
N THR A 17 -13.25 0.99 6.62
CA THR A 17 -13.39 0.59 8.03
C THR A 17 -14.57 1.27 8.73
N GLY A 18 -15.14 2.32 8.13
CA GLY A 18 -16.14 3.20 8.77
C GLY A 18 -15.54 4.22 9.75
N GLU A 19 -14.22 4.19 9.97
CA GLU A 19 -13.48 5.05 10.91
C GLU A 19 -12.33 5.76 10.19
N ASP A 20 -11.81 6.86 10.74
CA ASP A 20 -10.59 7.49 10.19
C ASP A 20 -9.37 6.61 10.45
N LEU A 21 -8.59 6.34 9.41
CA LEU A 21 -7.33 5.59 9.50
C LEU A 21 -6.15 6.56 9.59
N ARG A 22 -5.28 6.37 10.57
CA ARG A 22 -4.10 7.21 10.82
C ARG A 22 -2.83 6.40 10.92
N ASP A 23 -1.71 7.04 10.61
CA ASP A 23 -0.35 6.51 10.81
C ASP A 23 -0.10 5.13 10.18
N ILE A 24 -0.65 4.93 8.98
CA ILE A 24 -0.39 3.74 8.18
C ILE A 24 0.86 3.98 7.32
N TYR A 25 1.64 2.94 7.09
CA TYR A 25 2.76 3.01 6.16
C TYR A 25 2.91 1.73 5.35
N LEU A 26 3.42 1.88 4.13
CA LEU A 26 3.79 0.76 3.28
C LEU A 26 5.30 0.58 3.30
N SER A 27 5.76 -0.66 3.47
CA SER A 27 7.17 -1.03 3.49
C SER A 27 7.44 -2.23 2.59
N PHE A 28 8.67 -2.34 2.13
CA PHE A 28 9.12 -3.48 1.34
C PHE A 28 9.80 -4.49 2.26
N GLU A 29 9.49 -5.78 2.10
CA GLU A 29 10.12 -6.84 2.90
C GLU A 29 11.65 -6.82 2.73
N GLY A 30 12.37 -6.62 3.84
CA GLY A 30 13.83 -6.54 3.85
C GLY A 30 14.43 -5.21 3.38
N ILE A 31 13.61 -4.19 3.07
CA ILE A 31 14.08 -2.85 2.68
C ILE A 31 13.28 -1.79 3.48
N GLU A 32 13.82 -1.40 4.64
CA GLU A 32 13.16 -0.47 5.57
C GLU A 32 13.54 1.01 5.36
N LYS A 33 14.46 1.31 4.44
CA LYS A 33 15.08 2.65 4.32
C LYS A 33 14.08 3.78 4.04
N HIS A 34 12.96 3.52 3.36
CA HIS A 34 11.99 4.56 2.97
C HIS A 34 10.55 4.02 2.92
N PRO A 35 9.86 3.88 4.06
CA PRO A 35 8.46 3.50 4.06
C PRO A 35 7.59 4.64 3.50
N LEU A 36 6.60 4.30 2.70
CA LEU A 36 5.61 5.25 2.20
C LEU A 36 4.58 5.52 3.31
N LYS A 37 4.73 6.66 3.99
CA LYS A 37 3.83 7.07 5.08
C LYS A 37 2.53 7.66 4.56
N ILE A 38 1.42 7.28 5.19
CA ILE A 38 0.07 7.77 4.93
C ILE A 38 -0.51 8.24 6.27
N SER A 39 -0.45 9.56 6.49
CA SER A 39 -0.80 10.16 7.79
C SER A 39 -2.28 10.02 8.15
N ASN A 40 -3.17 10.19 7.18
CA ASN A 40 -4.61 10.08 7.41
C ASN A 40 -5.35 9.65 6.14
N ILE A 41 -6.33 8.77 6.29
CA ILE A 41 -7.35 8.44 5.30
C ILE A 41 -8.69 8.55 6.03
N ARG A 42 -9.52 9.53 5.64
CA ARG A 42 -10.84 9.73 6.24
C ARG A 42 -11.70 8.46 6.12
N LYS A 43 -12.68 8.30 7.00
CA LYS A 43 -13.71 7.26 6.87
C LYS A 43 -14.31 7.26 5.46
N ASP A 44 -14.44 6.08 4.87
CA ASP A 44 -14.94 5.87 3.49
C ASP A 44 -14.15 6.64 2.41
N GLY A 45 -12.98 7.16 2.77
CA GLY A 45 -12.12 7.97 1.92
C GLY A 45 -11.13 7.14 1.13
N GLN A 46 -10.49 7.79 0.17
CA GLN A 46 -9.41 7.19 -0.61
C GLN A 46 -8.25 8.15 -0.79
N VAL A 47 -7.05 7.59 -0.95
CA VAL A 47 -5.84 8.35 -1.25
C VAL A 47 -5.06 7.65 -2.36
N VAL A 48 -4.51 8.45 -3.27
CA VAL A 48 -3.55 7.98 -4.26
C VAL A 48 -2.16 8.37 -3.78
N LYS A 49 -1.24 7.41 -3.80
CA LYS A 49 0.16 7.64 -3.48
C LYS A 49 1.03 7.03 -4.57
N THR A 50 2.21 7.62 -4.76
CA THR A 50 3.22 7.08 -5.66
C THR A 50 4.23 6.28 -4.84
N LEU A 51 4.38 5.01 -5.20
CA LEU A 51 5.32 4.07 -4.62
C LEU A 51 6.60 4.05 -5.47
N VAL A 52 7.75 4.28 -4.85
CA VAL A 52 9.04 4.27 -5.53
C VAL A 52 9.63 2.86 -5.52
N LEU A 53 9.72 2.25 -6.69
CA LEU A 53 10.18 0.88 -6.93
C LEU A 53 11.63 0.80 -7.39
N SER A 54 12.31 1.92 -7.65
CA SER A 54 13.69 1.97 -8.15
C SER A 54 14.70 1.22 -7.26
N TYR A 55 14.38 1.03 -5.99
CA TYR A 55 15.20 0.30 -5.02
C TYR A 55 15.02 -1.23 -5.07
N LEU A 56 14.03 -1.73 -5.82
CA LEU A 56 13.72 -3.16 -5.91
C LEU A 56 14.60 -3.84 -6.96
N ASN A 57 15.60 -4.57 -6.48
CA ASN A 57 16.49 -5.38 -7.32
C ASN A 57 15.95 -6.79 -7.61
N LYS A 58 14.96 -7.25 -6.83
CA LYS A 58 14.29 -8.54 -6.96
C LYS A 58 12.79 -8.43 -6.63
N ALA A 59 12.01 -9.44 -6.95
CA ALA A 59 10.61 -9.53 -6.51
C ALA A 59 10.56 -9.48 -4.98
N THR A 60 9.73 -8.58 -4.44
CA THR A 60 9.70 -8.24 -3.02
C THR A 60 8.26 -8.10 -2.56
N LYS A 61 7.96 -8.51 -1.32
CA LYS A 61 6.64 -8.33 -0.74
C LYS A 61 6.42 -6.88 -0.32
N LEU A 62 5.24 -6.36 -0.59
CA LEU A 62 4.75 -5.10 -0.04
C LEU A 62 3.95 -5.40 1.23
N LYS A 63 4.29 -4.73 2.31
CA LYS A 63 3.60 -4.83 3.61
C LYS A 63 2.92 -3.52 3.95
N LEU A 64 1.69 -3.62 4.43
CA LEU A 64 1.02 -2.53 5.13
C LEU A 64 1.27 -2.71 6.62
N CYS A 65 1.76 -1.64 7.23
CA CYS A 65 2.07 -1.59 8.64
C CYS A 65 1.20 -0.53 9.30
N TYR A 66 0.73 -0.84 10.51
CA TYR A 66 -0.08 0.06 11.33
C TYR A 66 0.17 -0.26 12.80
N TYR A 67 -0.28 0.61 13.70
CA TYR A 67 -0.24 0.35 15.13
C TYR A 67 -1.65 0.06 15.64
N ASN A 68 -1.76 -1.01 16.44
CA ASN A 68 -2.97 -1.34 17.17
C ASN A 68 -2.61 -1.49 18.65
N ASP A 69 -3.21 -0.68 19.53
CA ASP A 69 -2.92 -0.67 20.97
C ASP A 69 -1.41 -0.56 21.29
N GLY A 70 -0.70 0.29 20.53
CA GLY A 70 0.76 0.50 20.68
C GLY A 70 1.62 -0.62 20.09
N GLN A 71 1.04 -1.72 19.62
CA GLN A 71 1.76 -2.81 18.97
C GLN A 71 1.77 -2.64 17.45
N LYS A 72 2.95 -2.73 16.85
CA LYS A 72 3.11 -2.74 15.39
C LYS A 72 2.50 -4.01 14.82
N GLN A 73 1.60 -3.86 13.87
CA GLN A 73 0.98 -4.93 13.09
C GLN A 73 1.43 -4.82 11.63
N GLU A 74 1.65 -5.96 10.97
CA GLU A 74 2.11 -6.02 9.59
C GLU A 74 1.21 -6.97 8.77
N ILE A 75 0.78 -6.52 7.60
CA ILE A 75 -0.06 -7.28 6.68
C ILE A 75 0.63 -7.31 5.33
N VAL A 76 0.89 -8.50 4.80
CA VAL A 76 1.36 -8.62 3.41
C VAL A 76 0.22 -8.27 2.48
N VAL A 77 0.38 -7.17 1.73
CA VAL A 77 -0.64 -6.68 0.79
C VAL A 77 -0.33 -7.06 -0.65
N TYR A 78 0.93 -7.39 -0.96
CA TYR A 78 1.30 -7.83 -2.30
C TYR A 78 2.56 -8.69 -2.26
N ASN A 79 2.58 -9.82 -2.98
CA ASN A 79 3.67 -10.81 -2.86
C ASN A 79 4.83 -10.60 -3.83
N GLU A 80 4.55 -10.16 -5.05
CA GLU A 80 5.53 -10.18 -6.15
C GLU A 80 5.76 -8.79 -6.75
N LEU A 81 5.98 -7.79 -5.88
CA LEU A 81 6.25 -6.44 -6.35
C LEU A 81 7.62 -6.37 -7.01
N SER A 82 7.68 -5.85 -8.22
CA SER A 82 8.94 -5.63 -8.94
C SER A 82 8.93 -4.28 -9.64
N LYS A 83 10.11 -3.75 -9.95
CA LYS A 83 10.27 -2.49 -10.71
C LYS A 83 9.61 -2.49 -12.10
N LYS A 84 9.26 -3.66 -12.63
CA LYS A 84 8.61 -3.84 -13.94
C LYS A 84 7.09 -3.99 -13.83
N ASP A 85 6.54 -4.00 -12.60
CA ASP A 85 5.11 -4.23 -12.40
C ASP A 85 4.30 -2.97 -12.73
N LEU A 86 3.69 -2.94 -13.92
CA LEU A 86 2.92 -1.82 -14.45
C LEU A 86 1.45 -1.80 -14.01
N ARG A 87 0.99 -2.82 -13.27
CA ARG A 87 -0.41 -2.92 -12.84
C ARG A 87 -0.81 -1.74 -11.94
N LYS A 88 -2.06 -1.34 -11.90
CA LYS A 88 -2.52 -0.45 -10.81
C LYS A 88 -2.78 -1.30 -9.57
N LEU A 89 -2.26 -0.89 -8.42
CA LEU A 89 -2.60 -1.56 -7.15
C LEU A 89 -3.70 -0.78 -6.45
N ILE A 90 -4.75 -1.48 -6.07
CA ILE A 90 -5.84 -0.97 -5.25
C ILE A 90 -5.81 -1.76 -3.94
N LEU A 91 -5.59 -1.07 -2.83
CA LEU A 91 -5.67 -1.61 -1.47
C LEU A 91 -6.98 -1.16 -0.85
N GLU A 92 -7.84 -2.11 -0.49
CA GLU A 92 -9.09 -1.85 0.21
C GLU A 92 -8.94 -2.33 1.64
N ILE A 93 -8.91 -1.37 2.57
CA ILE A 93 -8.70 -1.63 4.00
C ILE A 93 -10.06 -1.72 4.68
N SER A 94 -10.37 -2.86 5.27
CA SER A 94 -11.55 -3.07 6.11
C SER A 94 -11.13 -3.44 7.54
N LYS A 95 -12.09 -3.44 8.46
CA LYS A 95 -11.88 -3.85 9.85
C LYS A 95 -12.77 -5.04 10.15
N GLU A 96 -12.17 -6.16 10.54
CA GLU A 96 -12.86 -7.39 10.93
C GLU A 96 -12.38 -7.78 12.34
N ASN A 97 -13.30 -7.94 13.29
CA ASN A 97 -13.00 -8.31 14.67
C ASN A 97 -11.92 -7.44 15.34
N GLY A 98 -11.99 -6.12 15.11
CA GLY A 98 -11.03 -5.16 15.66
C GLY A 98 -9.68 -5.08 14.95
N LYS A 99 -9.39 -5.96 13.98
CA LYS A 99 -8.13 -5.97 13.22
C LYS A 99 -8.34 -5.44 11.81
N LEU A 100 -7.33 -4.75 11.27
CA LEU A 100 -7.34 -4.37 9.87
C LEU A 100 -7.14 -5.60 8.98
N LYS A 101 -7.89 -5.63 7.89
CA LYS A 101 -7.75 -6.58 6.80
C LYS A 101 -7.60 -5.80 5.51
N VAL A 102 -6.78 -6.30 4.60
CA VAL A 102 -6.53 -5.63 3.33
C VAL A 102 -6.84 -6.58 2.20
N ARG A 103 -7.72 -6.14 1.30
CA ARG A 103 -7.92 -6.78 0.02
C ARG A 103 -7.12 -6.01 -1.02
N THR A 104 -6.32 -6.73 -1.81
CA THR A 104 -5.52 -6.13 -2.87
C THR A 104 -6.04 -6.58 -4.22
N THR A 105 -6.31 -5.60 -5.09
CA THR A 105 -6.64 -5.83 -6.49
C THR A 105 -5.51 -5.25 -7.33
N ALA A 106 -4.98 -6.07 -8.25
CA ALA A 106 -3.97 -5.65 -9.21
C ALA A 106 -4.61 -5.62 -10.60
N GLU A 107 -4.92 -4.43 -11.09
CA GLU A 107 -5.55 -4.24 -12.40
C GLU A 107 -4.46 -4.08 -13.46
N GLU A 108 -4.52 -4.88 -14.51
CA GLU A 108 -3.70 -4.65 -15.70
C GLU A 108 -4.12 -3.35 -16.37
N LYS A 109 -3.13 -2.56 -16.74
CA LYS A 109 -3.36 -1.40 -17.58
C LYS A 109 -3.64 -1.96 -18.97
N TYR A 110 -4.92 -2.05 -19.35
CA TYR A 110 -5.26 -2.23 -20.77
C TYR A 110 -4.65 -1.03 -21.50
N ILE A 111 -3.63 -1.32 -22.32
CA ILE A 111 -2.98 -0.37 -23.22
C ILE A 111 -3.73 -0.43 -24.54
#